data_AF-A0A0B2RJ91-F1
#
_entry.id   AF-A0A0B2RJ91-F1
#
_cell.length_a   1.000
_cell.length_b   1.000
_cell.length_c   1.000
_cell.angle_alpha   90.00
_cell.angle_beta   90.00
_cell.angle_gamma   90.00
#
_symmetry.space_group_name_H-M   'P 1'
#
loop_
_entity.id
_entity.type
_entity.pdbx_description
1 polymer ?
#
loop_
_entity_poly.entity_id
_entity_poly.type
_entity_poly.pdbx_seq_one_letter_code
_entity_poly.pdbx_strand_id
1 'polypeptide(L)'
;QSRGNEDHVAIIHDCCSKIEAELSNICNGILKLLDTRLVPFAASSDSKVFYLKMKGDYHRYLAKFIYCDTLLARAIGNLMRFGGFWDIANTELPPTHPIRLGLALSFSVFYYEILNSPDRA
;
A
#
# COMPACT_ATOMS: atom_id res chain seq x y z
N GLN A 1 18.35 6.31 -38.03
CA GLN A 1 19.54 6.65 -37.21
C GLN A 1 19.14 6.39 -35.76
N SER A 2 19.61 5.30 -35.15
CA SER A 2 19.13 4.79 -33.84
C SER A 2 20.29 4.35 -32.94
N ARG A 3 21.40 5.09 -32.93
CA ARG A 3 22.59 4.71 -32.16
C ARG A 3 23.17 5.96 -31.50
N GLY A 4 22.99 6.07 -30.18
CA GLY A 4 23.54 7.18 -29.40
C GLY A 4 22.95 7.38 -28.01
N ASN A 5 21.85 6.69 -27.65
CA ASN A 5 21.17 6.93 -26.36
C ASN A 5 21.22 5.75 -25.38
N GLU A 6 21.89 4.64 -25.72
CA GLU A 6 21.97 3.44 -24.86
C GLU A 6 22.75 3.73 -23.56
N ASP A 7 23.82 4.50 -23.63
CA ASP A 7 24.60 4.90 -22.44
C ASP A 7 23.79 5.79 -21.49
N HIS A 8 23.00 6.72 -22.04
CA HIS A 8 22.10 7.56 -21.25
C HIS A 8 20.97 6.75 -20.61
N VAL A 9 20.41 5.78 -21.34
CA VAL A 9 19.37 4.87 -20.81
C VAL A 9 19.94 4.01 -19.68
N ALA A 10 21.18 3.52 -19.78
CA ALA A 10 21.83 2.74 -18.72
C ALA A 10 22.05 3.57 -17.45
N ILE A 11 22.48 4.83 -17.59
CA ILE A 11 22.67 5.75 -16.44
C ILE A 11 21.33 6.08 -15.79
N ILE A 12 20.27 6.33 -16.58
CA ILE A 12 18.93 6.60 -16.07
C ILE A 12 18.40 5.37 -15.31
N HIS A 13 18.58 4.17 -15.86
CA HIS A 13 18.16 2.93 -15.20
C HIS A 13 18.89 2.69 -13.87
N ASP A 14 20.21 2.90 -13.82
CA ASP A 14 20.99 2.77 -12.59
C ASP A 14 20.57 3.79 -11.51
N CYS A 15 20.29 5.04 -11.92
CA CYS A 15 19.77 6.07 -11.03
C CYS A 15 18.37 5.70 -10.49
N CYS A 16 17.45 5.27 -11.36
CA CYS A 16 16.12 4.80 -10.96
C CYS A 16 16.21 3.61 -9.99
N SER A 17 17.08 2.63 -10.28
CA SER A 17 17.27 1.45 -9.41
C SER A 17 17.75 1.84 -8.00
N LYS A 18 18.65 2.82 -7.88
CA LYS A 18 19.13 3.34 -6.59
C LYS A 18 18.00 4.02 -5.81
N ILE A 19 17.24 4.88 -6.48
CA ILE A 19 16.10 5.58 -5.89
C ILE A 19 15.03 4.58 -5.41
N GLU A 20 14.71 3.58 -6.24
CA GLU A 20 13.77 2.51 -5.88
C GLU A 20 14.24 1.70 -4.67
N ALA A 21 15.54 1.40 -4.58
CA ALA A 21 16.12 0.69 -3.44
C ALA A 21 16.05 1.52 -2.15
N GLU A 22 16.36 2.82 -2.20
CA GLU A 22 16.27 3.71 -1.04
C GLU A 22 14.82 3.86 -0.55
N LEU A 23 13.89 4.14 -1.48
CA LEU A 23 12.46 4.21 -1.16
C LEU A 23 11.93 2.90 -0.59
N SER A 24 12.36 1.77 -1.14
CA SER A 24 11.99 0.45 -0.63
C SER A 24 12.49 0.23 0.79
N ASN A 25 13.72 0.62 1.09
CA ASN A 25 14.29 0.52 2.43
C ASN A 25 13.55 1.41 3.44
N ILE A 26 13.22 2.65 3.08
CA ILE A 26 12.45 3.55 3.93
C ILE A 26 11.06 2.98 4.21
N CYS A 27 10.35 2.53 3.17
CA CYS A 27 9.02 1.95 3.31
C CYS A 27 9.05 0.69 4.19
N ASN A 28 10.02 -0.21 3.98
CA ASN A 28 10.19 -1.41 4.81
C ASN A 28 10.52 -1.08 6.26
N GLY A 29 11.32 -0.03 6.51
CA GLY A 29 11.59 0.47 7.86
C GLY A 29 10.32 0.94 8.58
N ILE A 30 9.48 1.71 7.89
CA ILE A 30 8.22 2.21 8.44
C ILE A 30 7.22 1.07 8.66
N LEU A 31 7.11 0.13 7.71
CA LEU A 31 6.26 -1.06 7.86
C LEU A 31 6.67 -1.90 9.08
N LYS A 32 7.98 -2.09 9.29
CA LYS A 32 8.48 -2.80 10.48
C LYS A 32 8.15 -2.07 11.77
N LEU A 33 8.24 -0.73 11.79
CA LEU A 33 7.85 0.07 12.95
C LEU A 33 6.34 -0.04 13.24
N LEU A 34 5.52 0.01 12.19
CA LEU A 34 4.07 -0.15 12.30
C LEU A 34 3.71 -1.50 12.90
N ASP A 35 4.31 -2.59 12.43
CA ASP A 35 4.01 -3.95 12.90
C ASP A 35 4.56 -4.26 14.30
N THR A 36 5.75 -3.73 14.63
CA THR A 36 6.41 -4.08 15.90
C THR A 36 5.92 -3.22 17.06
N ARG A 37 5.53 -1.96 16.80
CA ARG A 37 5.26 -0.96 17.85
C ARG A 37 3.92 -0.26 17.71
N LEU A 38 3.55 0.25 16.54
CA LEU A 38 2.40 1.16 16.47
C LEU A 38 1.06 0.41 16.49
N VAL A 39 0.93 -0.66 15.71
CA VAL A 39 -0.31 -1.45 15.65
C VAL A 39 -0.58 -2.23 16.94
N PRO A 40 0.40 -2.91 17.57
CA PRO A 40 0.15 -3.69 18.80
C PRO A 40 -0.09 -2.82 20.05
N PHE A 41 0.49 -1.62 20.09
CA PHE A 41 0.40 -0.73 21.25
C PHE A 41 -0.64 0.40 21.07
N ALA A 42 -1.43 0.37 19.99
CA ALA A 42 -2.53 1.31 19.79
C ALA A 42 -3.61 1.11 20.86
N ALA A 43 -3.77 2.11 21.73
CA ALA A 43 -4.73 2.06 22.84
C ALA A 43 -6.19 2.28 22.41
N SER A 44 -6.42 3.09 21.38
CA SER A 44 -7.75 3.36 20.83
C SER A 44 -7.96 2.67 19.49
N SER A 45 -9.23 2.33 19.24
CA SER A 45 -9.76 1.90 17.94
C SER A 45 -9.29 2.80 16.81
N ASP A 46 -9.47 4.11 16.96
CA ASP A 46 -9.12 5.11 15.95
C ASP A 46 -7.63 5.11 15.61
N SER A 47 -6.75 5.01 16.61
CA SER A 47 -5.31 4.95 16.37
C SER A 47 -4.90 3.64 15.70
N LYS A 48 -5.51 2.52 16.10
CA LYS A 48 -5.29 1.23 15.45
C LYS A 48 -5.74 1.29 14.00
N VAL A 49 -6.89 1.94 13.76
CA VAL A 49 -7.40 2.09 12.40
C VAL A 49 -6.43 2.95 11.56
N PHE A 50 -5.98 4.06 12.12
CA PHE A 50 -5.05 4.98 11.47
C PHE A 50 -3.71 4.32 11.09
N TYR A 51 -3.10 3.54 11.99
CA TYR A 51 -1.81 2.88 11.72
C TYR A 51 -1.91 1.79 10.67
N LEU A 52 -2.99 1.00 10.69
CA LEU A 52 -3.25 0.00 9.67
C LEU A 52 -3.55 0.65 8.29
N LYS A 53 -4.21 1.82 8.26
CA LYS A 53 -4.33 2.61 7.03
C LYS A 53 -2.96 3.05 6.51
N MET A 54 -2.10 3.60 7.38
CA MET A 54 -0.72 3.96 7.00
C MET A 54 0.05 2.76 6.46
N LYS A 55 -0.11 1.58 7.08
CA LYS A 55 0.51 0.33 6.59
C LYS A 55 0.08 0.01 5.15
N GLY A 56 -1.20 0.15 4.84
CA GLY A 56 -1.71 0.01 3.48
C GLY A 56 -1.14 1.03 2.49
N ASP A 57 -1.03 2.29 2.91
CA ASP A 57 -0.44 3.36 2.08
C ASP A 57 1.04 3.07 1.74
N TYR A 58 1.85 2.56 2.69
CA TYR A 58 3.25 2.19 2.40
C TYR A 58 3.39 0.94 1.53
N HIS A 59 2.50 -0.03 1.68
CA HIS A 59 2.44 -1.17 0.76
C HIS A 59 2.06 -0.73 -0.66
N ARG A 60 1.14 0.23 -0.79
CA ARG A 60 0.79 0.84 -2.08
C ARG A 60 1.97 1.59 -2.69
N TYR A 61 2.74 2.33 -1.89
CA TYR A 61 3.96 2.98 -2.39
C TYR A 61 4.98 1.96 -2.89
N LEU A 62 5.32 0.95 -2.11
CA LEU A 62 6.26 -0.11 -2.52
C LEU A 62 5.88 -0.75 -3.86
N ALA A 63 4.60 -1.02 -4.03
CA ALA A 63 4.10 -1.68 -5.21
C ALA A 63 3.96 -0.77 -6.45
N LYS A 64 3.99 0.56 -6.27
CA LYS A 64 4.08 1.51 -7.38
C LYS A 64 5.49 1.61 -7.95
N PHE A 65 6.51 1.35 -7.13
CA PHE A 65 7.91 1.42 -7.53
C PHE A 65 8.41 0.09 -8.10
N ILE A 66 8.04 -1.02 -7.48
CA ILE A 66 8.38 -2.33 -8.04
C ILE A 66 7.44 -2.54 -9.22
N TYR A 67 7.96 -2.52 -10.45
CA TYR A 67 7.21 -2.78 -11.69
C TYR A 67 6.71 -4.24 -11.70
N CYS A 68 5.72 -4.53 -10.87
CA CYS A 68 5.15 -5.85 -10.69
C CYS A 68 3.76 -5.69 -10.07
N ASP A 69 2.73 -5.57 -10.92
CA ASP A 69 1.31 -5.51 -10.52
C ASP A 69 0.93 -6.62 -9.52
N THR A 70 1.61 -7.76 -9.59
CA THR A 70 1.38 -8.89 -8.68
C THR A 70 1.80 -8.62 -7.23
N LEU A 71 2.76 -7.72 -6.97
CA LEU A 71 3.15 -7.33 -5.61
C LEU A 71 2.18 -6.33 -4.99
N LEU A 72 1.59 -5.42 -5.79
CA LEU A 72 0.48 -4.56 -5.36
C LEU A 72 -0.71 -5.42 -4.92
N ALA A 73 -1.08 -6.37 -5.77
CA ALA A 73 -2.15 -7.31 -5.52
C ALA A 73 -1.92 -8.13 -4.24
N ARG A 74 -0.69 -8.62 -4.06
CA ARG A 74 -0.32 -9.43 -2.90
C ARG A 74 -0.23 -8.60 -1.62
N ALA A 75 0.23 -7.35 -1.70
CA ALA A 75 0.38 -6.50 -0.52
C ALA A 75 -0.98 -5.96 -0.04
N ILE A 76 -1.85 -5.53 -0.95
CA ILE A 76 -3.23 -5.13 -0.64
C ILE A 76 -4.03 -6.36 -0.20
N GLY A 77 -3.93 -7.47 -0.93
CA GLY A 77 -4.57 -8.73 -0.57
C GLY A 77 -4.12 -9.26 0.79
N ASN A 78 -2.83 -9.16 1.13
CA ASN A 78 -2.34 -9.53 2.46
C ASN A 78 -2.83 -8.56 3.54
N LEU A 79 -2.84 -7.25 3.29
CA LEU A 79 -3.37 -6.27 4.25
C LEU A 79 -4.86 -6.55 4.55
N MET A 80 -5.64 -6.85 3.51
CA MET A 80 -7.06 -7.21 3.61
C MET A 80 -7.30 -8.57 4.26
N ARG A 81 -6.41 -9.55 4.03
CA ARG A 81 -6.57 -10.93 4.52
C ARG A 81 -6.01 -11.13 5.94
N PHE A 82 -5.02 -10.34 6.35
CA PHE A 82 -4.46 -10.40 7.71
C PHE A 82 -5.15 -9.51 8.72
N GLY A 83 -5.81 -8.43 8.31
CA GLY A 83 -6.40 -7.49 9.24
C GLY A 83 -7.90 -7.42 9.04
N GLY A 84 -8.70 -7.83 10.02
CA GLY A 84 -10.13 -7.50 10.18
C GLY A 84 -10.36 -5.99 10.30
N PHE A 85 -9.76 -5.23 9.40
CA PHE A 85 -9.63 -3.79 9.34
C PHE A 85 -10.89 -3.19 8.76
N TRP A 86 -11.45 -3.86 7.74
CA TRP A 86 -12.82 -3.62 7.33
C TRP A 86 -13.75 -3.93 8.50
N ASP A 87 -13.75 -5.15 9.05
CA ASP A 87 -14.64 -5.48 10.17
C ASP A 87 -14.55 -4.49 11.35
N ILE A 88 -13.34 -4.12 11.78
CA ILE A 88 -13.11 -3.11 12.83
C ILE A 88 -13.62 -1.73 12.43
N ALA A 89 -13.34 -1.25 11.21
CA ALA A 89 -13.88 0.02 10.74
C ALA A 89 -15.41 -0.01 10.59
N ASN A 90 -15.98 -1.19 10.34
CA ASN A 90 -17.42 -1.40 10.22
C ASN A 90 -18.14 -1.30 11.55
N THR A 91 -17.54 -1.89 12.59
CA THR A 91 -18.08 -1.99 13.95
C THR A 91 -17.77 -0.77 14.79
N GLU A 92 -16.59 -0.17 14.64
CA GLU A 92 -16.11 0.90 15.53
C GLU A 92 -16.26 2.30 14.96
N LEU A 93 -16.42 2.46 13.63
CA LEU A 93 -16.56 3.78 12.99
C LEU A 93 -17.93 3.98 12.34
N PRO A 94 -18.54 5.17 12.48
CA PRO A 94 -19.79 5.49 11.81
C PRO A 94 -19.61 5.50 10.27
N PRO A 95 -20.68 5.21 9.50
CA PRO A 95 -20.60 5.09 8.05
C PRO A 95 -20.18 6.38 7.33
N THR A 96 -20.33 7.55 7.96
CA THR A 96 -19.89 8.85 7.43
C THR A 96 -18.43 9.20 7.79
N HIS A 97 -17.73 8.32 8.52
CA HIS A 97 -16.39 8.62 9.00
C HIS A 97 -15.38 8.67 7.82
N PRO A 98 -14.54 9.72 7.71
CA PRO A 98 -13.62 9.90 6.59
C PRO A 98 -12.67 8.71 6.37
N ILE A 99 -12.24 8.07 7.46
CA ILE A 99 -11.35 6.90 7.38
C ILE A 99 -12.07 5.69 6.78
N ARG A 100 -13.34 5.49 7.12
CA ARG A 100 -14.16 4.39 6.60
C ARG A 100 -14.50 4.62 5.13
N LEU A 101 -14.79 5.85 4.74
CA LEU A 101 -15.01 6.23 3.33
C LEU A 101 -13.73 6.06 2.50
N GLY A 102 -12.58 6.50 3.01
CA GLY A 102 -11.29 6.28 2.35
C GLY A 102 -10.96 4.79 2.20
N LEU A 103 -11.39 3.96 3.16
CA LEU A 103 -11.24 2.52 3.08
C LEU A 103 -12.11 1.90 1.98
N ALA A 104 -13.38 2.28 1.95
CA ALA A 104 -14.32 1.81 0.94
C ALA A 104 -13.84 2.18 -0.48
N LEU A 105 -13.36 3.40 -0.68
CA LEU A 105 -12.78 3.82 -1.96
C LEU A 105 -11.55 2.98 -2.34
N SER A 106 -10.67 2.71 -1.38
CA SER A 106 -9.48 1.86 -1.61
C SER A 106 -9.89 0.43 -1.97
N PHE A 107 -11.01 -0.06 -1.44
CA PHE A 107 -11.58 -1.37 -1.75
C PHE A 107 -12.12 -1.41 -3.18
N SER A 108 -12.92 -0.42 -3.59
CA SER A 108 -13.43 -0.32 -4.96
C SER A 108 -12.31 -0.34 -6.00
N VAL A 109 -11.24 0.44 -5.78
CA VAL A 109 -10.08 0.46 -6.68
C VAL A 109 -9.40 -0.90 -6.74
N PHE A 110 -9.28 -1.63 -5.62
CA PHE A 110 -8.72 -2.98 -5.61
C PHE A 110 -9.56 -4.00 -6.38
N TYR A 111 -10.89 -4.00 -6.20
CA TYR A 111 -11.76 -4.92 -6.93
C TYR A 111 -11.74 -4.67 -8.43
N TYR A 112 -11.65 -3.41 -8.83
CA TYR A 112 -11.60 -3.00 -10.21
C TYR A 112 -10.24 -3.28 -10.85
N GLU A 113 -9.15 -2.77 -10.28
CA GLU A 113 -7.82 -2.79 -10.91
C GLU A 113 -7.07 -4.12 -10.70
N ILE A 114 -7.26 -4.78 -9.56
CA ILE A 114 -6.48 -5.97 -9.19
C ILE A 114 -7.25 -7.27 -9.43
N LEU A 115 -8.51 -7.34 -8.97
CA LEU A 115 -9.30 -8.56 -9.07
C LEU A 115 -10.11 -8.64 -10.37
N ASN A 116 -10.04 -7.62 -11.23
CA ASN A 116 -10.77 -7.50 -12.49
C ASN A 116 -12.25 -7.89 -12.34
N SER A 117 -12.84 -7.52 -11.19
CA SER A 117 -14.19 -7.88 -10.76
C SER A 117 -14.99 -6.60 -10.54
N PRO A 118 -15.36 -5.89 -11.63
CA PRO A 118 -15.99 -4.57 -11.54
C PRO A 118 -17.35 -4.61 -10.83
N ASP A 119 -18.06 -5.73 -10.86
CA ASP A 119 -19.36 -5.88 -10.17
C ASP A 119 -19.27 -5.85 -8.64
N ARG A 120 -18.08 -6.03 -8.08
CA ARG A 120 -17.81 -5.98 -6.63
C ARG A 120 -17.14 -4.68 -6.19
N ALA A 121 -16.80 -3.80 -7.14
CA ALA A 121 -16.19 -2.51 -6.89
C ALA A 121 -17.22 -1.48 -6.46
#